data_AF-A0A2I2KPN3-F1
#
_entry.id   AF-A0A2I2KPN3-F1
#
_cell.length_a   1.000
_cell.length_b   1.000
_cell.length_c   1.000
_cell.angle_alpha   90.00
_cell.angle_beta   90.00
_cell.angle_gamma   90.00
#
_symmetry.space_group_name_H-M   'P 1'
#
loop_
_entity.id
_entity.type
_entity.pdbx_description
1 polymer ?
#
loop_
_entity_poly.entity_id
_entity_poly.type
_entity_poly.pdbx_seq_one_letter_code
_entity_poly.pdbx_strand_id
1 'polypeptide(L)'
;MARLSEQLAYLSGRAKAAEDAAGTAEAETREELAAKVEQARANAEQRAGELREKAADVTQEASSRWSEIQDRWKDHVSEVRAEVQQKQAERDANRAERRAEYAEDDAACAISFAISAVEEAEYAVLDATLARADAAAARA
;
A
#
# COMPACT_ATOMS: atom_id res chain seq x y z
N MET A 1 22.55 -3.52 -0.40
CA MET A 1 22.43 -2.16 0.14
C MET A 1 21.97 -1.17 -0.91
N ALA A 2 22.77 -0.82 -1.93
CA ALA A 2 22.37 0.15 -2.97
C ALA A 2 20.97 -0.10 -3.57
N ARG A 3 20.66 -1.37 -3.89
CA ARG A 3 19.34 -1.77 -4.40
C ARG A 3 18.18 -1.59 -3.40
N LEU A 4 18.41 -1.76 -2.10
CA LEU A 4 17.38 -1.58 -1.06
C LEU A 4 17.12 -0.08 -0.80
N SER A 5 18.19 0.73 -0.76
CA SER A 5 18.05 2.19 -0.65
C SER A 5 17.36 2.80 -1.87
N GLU A 6 17.62 2.28 -3.08
CA GLU A 6 16.91 2.67 -4.31
C GLU A 6 15.42 2.31 -4.23
N GLN A 7 15.08 1.15 -3.66
CA GLN A 7 13.69 0.74 -3.46
C GLN A 7 12.96 1.62 -2.42
N LEU A 8 13.62 2.01 -1.33
CA LEU A 8 13.07 2.98 -0.37
C LEU A 8 12.90 4.38 -0.99
N ALA A 9 13.85 4.83 -1.80
CA ALA A 9 13.73 6.08 -2.53
C ALA A 9 12.56 6.06 -3.53
N TYR A 10 12.39 4.94 -4.24
CA TYR A 10 11.22 4.73 -5.09
C TYR A 10 9.91 4.77 -4.29
N LEU A 11 9.85 4.11 -3.13
CA LEU A 11 8.68 4.14 -2.23
C LEU A 11 8.35 5.57 -1.79
N SER A 12 9.35 6.34 -1.35
CA SER A 12 9.19 7.75 -1.01
C SER A 12 8.63 8.58 -2.17
N GLY A 13 9.17 8.40 -3.38
CA GLY A 13 8.67 9.07 -4.58
C GLY A 13 7.22 8.71 -4.90
N ARG A 14 6.82 7.45 -4.67
CA ARG A 14 5.43 6.99 -4.85
C ARG A 14 4.47 7.62 -3.84
N ALA A 15 4.88 7.70 -2.57
CA ALA A 15 4.10 8.36 -1.53
C ALA A 15 3.91 9.85 -1.86
N LYS A 16 4.98 10.53 -2.27
CA LYS A 16 4.92 11.95 -2.66
C LYS A 16 4.01 12.19 -3.87
N ALA A 17 4.11 11.34 -4.89
CA ALA A 17 3.23 11.44 -6.05
C ALA A 17 1.75 11.22 -5.71
N ALA A 18 1.43 10.38 -4.71
CA ALA A 18 0.06 10.19 -4.24
C ALA A 18 -0.46 11.42 -3.48
N GLU A 19 0.37 12.02 -2.61
CA GLU A 19 0.07 13.28 -1.93
C GLU A 19 -0.23 14.40 -2.93
N ASP A 20 0.64 14.59 -3.94
CA ASP A 20 0.47 15.64 -4.94
C ASP A 20 -0.78 15.42 -5.82
N ALA A 21 -1.08 14.15 -6.15
CA ALA A 21 -2.29 13.80 -6.90
C ALA A 21 -3.58 14.08 -6.10
N ALA A 22 -3.58 13.83 -4.78
CA ALA A 22 -4.69 14.13 -3.90
C ALA A 22 -4.86 15.64 -3.69
N GLY A 23 -3.76 16.38 -3.49
CA GLY A 23 -3.80 17.84 -3.31
C GLY A 23 -4.29 18.61 -4.54
N THR A 24 -4.15 18.05 -5.74
CA THR A 24 -4.69 18.65 -6.97
C THR A 24 -6.16 18.27 -7.23
N ALA A 25 -6.68 17.21 -6.60
CA ALA A 25 -8.01 16.69 -6.84
C ALA A 25 -9.15 17.64 -6.44
N GLU A 26 -8.94 18.48 -5.41
CA GLU A 26 -9.96 19.44 -4.94
C GLU A 26 -10.28 20.53 -5.97
N ALA A 27 -9.35 20.83 -6.88
CA ALA A 27 -9.50 21.86 -7.91
C ALA A 27 -10.09 21.33 -9.24
N GLU A 28 -10.36 20.03 -9.33
CA GLU A 28 -10.72 19.35 -10.58
C GLU A 28 -12.21 19.14 -10.74
N THR A 29 -12.63 19.01 -11.99
CA THR A 29 -14.01 18.64 -12.32
C THR A 29 -14.29 17.19 -11.91
N ARG A 30 -15.56 16.86 -11.71
CA ARG A 30 -16.00 15.49 -11.38
C ARG A 30 -15.54 14.45 -12.40
N GLU A 31 -15.48 14.80 -13.69
CA GLU A 31 -15.05 13.90 -14.76
C GLU A 31 -13.54 13.64 -14.70
N GLU A 32 -12.73 14.68 -14.49
CA GLU A 32 -11.29 14.55 -14.29
C GLU A 32 -10.95 13.71 -13.05
N LEU A 33 -11.67 13.96 -11.95
CA LEU A 33 -11.52 13.20 -10.71
C LEU A 33 -11.87 11.72 -10.92
N ALA A 34 -12.94 11.41 -11.64
CA ALA A 34 -13.33 10.04 -11.95
C ALA A 34 -12.25 9.33 -12.79
N ALA A 35 -11.67 10.00 -13.78
CA ALA A 35 -10.58 9.45 -14.59
C ALA A 35 -9.33 9.17 -13.75
N LYS A 36 -8.96 10.07 -12.83
CA LYS A 36 -7.85 9.87 -11.89
C LYS A 36 -8.07 8.69 -10.95
N VAL A 37 -9.28 8.52 -10.42
CA VAL A 37 -9.64 7.39 -9.55
C VAL A 37 -9.46 6.06 -10.30
N GLU A 38 -9.96 5.95 -11.53
CA GLU A 38 -9.79 4.75 -12.34
C GLU A 38 -8.32 4.49 -12.68
N GLN A 39 -7.55 5.52 -13.01
CA GLN A 39 -6.11 5.39 -13.24
C GLN A 39 -5.37 4.93 -11.97
N ALA A 40 -5.70 5.49 -10.81
CA ALA A 40 -5.13 5.10 -9.53
C ALA A 40 -5.43 3.62 -9.22
N ARG A 41 -6.66 3.18 -9.48
CA ARG A 41 -7.09 1.80 -9.34
C ARG A 41 -6.30 0.85 -10.26
N ALA A 42 -6.23 1.15 -11.56
CA ALA A 42 -5.49 0.31 -12.52
C ALA A 42 -4.00 0.20 -12.13
N ASN A 43 -3.40 1.31 -11.71
CA ASN A 43 -2.04 1.35 -11.22
C ASN A 43 -1.84 0.51 -9.95
N ALA A 44 -2.81 0.48 -9.03
CA ALA A 44 -2.76 -0.34 -7.83
C ALA A 44 -2.88 -1.84 -8.16
N GLU A 45 -3.79 -2.20 -9.07
CA GLU A 45 -3.96 -3.58 -9.54
C GLU A 45 -2.70 -4.12 -10.23
N GLN A 46 -2.07 -3.32 -11.11
CA GLN A 46 -0.81 -3.67 -11.75
C GLN A 46 0.30 -3.93 -10.71
N ARG A 47 0.47 -3.01 -9.74
CA ARG A 47 1.51 -3.16 -8.71
C ARG A 47 1.27 -4.34 -7.79
N ALA A 48 0.01 -4.66 -7.47
CA ALA A 48 -0.33 -5.88 -6.74
C ALA A 48 0.04 -7.14 -7.52
N GLY A 49 -0.07 -7.11 -8.86
CA GLY A 49 0.41 -8.17 -9.75
C GLY A 49 1.93 -8.33 -9.70
N GLU A 50 2.68 -7.25 -9.91
CA GLU A 50 4.15 -7.24 -9.86
C GLU A 50 4.70 -7.70 -8.51
N LEU A 51 3.99 -7.38 -7.42
CA LEU A 51 4.37 -7.81 -6.08
C LEU A 51 4.25 -9.34 -5.91
N ARG A 52 3.20 -9.95 -6.45
CA ARG A 52 3.02 -11.41 -6.45
C ARG A 52 4.07 -12.13 -7.30
N GLU A 53 4.52 -11.53 -8.39
CA GLU A 53 5.59 -12.10 -9.21
C GLU A 53 6.94 -12.05 -8.47
N LYS A 54 7.30 -10.90 -7.87
CA LYS A 54 8.52 -10.77 -7.07
C LYS A 54 8.55 -11.70 -5.86
N ALA A 55 7.38 -11.99 -5.28
CA ALA A 55 7.20 -12.95 -4.20
C ALA A 55 7.56 -14.39 -4.59
N ALA A 56 7.34 -14.75 -5.86
CA ALA A 56 7.66 -16.07 -6.39
C ALA A 56 9.17 -16.26 -6.62
N ASP A 57 9.92 -15.16 -6.78
CA ASP A 57 11.36 -15.16 -7.09
C ASP A 57 12.27 -15.18 -5.84
N VAL A 58 11.73 -15.06 -4.62
CA VAL A 58 12.50 -15.12 -3.37
C VAL A 58 12.68 -16.56 -2.86
N THR A 59 13.67 -16.79 -2.00
CA THR A 59 13.97 -18.12 -1.45
C THR A 59 12.75 -18.68 -0.70
N GLN A 60 12.59 -20.01 -0.69
CA GLN A 60 11.41 -20.68 -0.14
C GLN A 60 11.07 -20.29 1.32
N GLU A 61 12.07 -20.00 2.13
CA GLU A 61 11.91 -19.56 3.53
C GLU A 61 11.49 -18.07 3.63
N ALA A 62 12.02 -17.21 2.74
CA ALA A 62 11.55 -15.85 2.58
C ALA A 62 10.12 -15.81 2.00
N SER A 63 9.79 -16.73 1.07
CA SER A 63 8.44 -16.88 0.50
C SER A 63 7.40 -17.24 1.55
N SER A 64 7.74 -18.03 2.59
CA SER A 64 6.80 -18.36 3.67
C SER A 64 6.46 -17.14 4.53
N ARG A 65 7.47 -16.40 4.99
CA ARG A 65 7.26 -15.15 5.77
C ARG A 65 6.53 -14.10 4.93
N TRP A 66 6.85 -14.06 3.65
CA TRP A 66 6.21 -13.17 2.70
C TRP A 66 4.76 -13.55 2.39
N SER A 67 4.43 -14.84 2.33
CA SER A 67 3.04 -15.32 2.17
C SER A 67 2.18 -14.88 3.35
N GLU A 68 2.70 -14.95 4.58
CA GLU A 68 1.99 -14.43 5.76
C GLU A 68 1.74 -12.92 5.67
N ILE A 69 2.73 -12.14 5.21
CA ILE A 69 2.56 -10.70 4.98
C ILE A 69 1.51 -10.44 3.89
N GLN A 70 1.53 -11.22 2.80
CA GLN A 70 0.55 -11.12 1.72
C GLN A 70 -0.86 -11.48 2.18
N ASP A 71 -1.02 -12.51 3.01
CA ASP A 71 -2.32 -12.88 3.57
C ASP A 71 -2.82 -11.83 4.56
N ARG A 72 -1.97 -11.28 5.43
CA ARG A 72 -2.34 -10.17 6.31
C ARG A 72 -2.73 -8.92 5.53
N TRP A 73 -2.01 -8.60 4.44
CA TRP A 73 -2.39 -7.53 3.52
C TRP A 73 -3.74 -7.82 2.85
N LYS A 74 -3.97 -9.06 2.38
CA LYS A 74 -5.21 -9.47 1.73
C LYS A 74 -6.39 -9.40 2.70
N ASP A 75 -6.21 -9.88 3.92
CA ASP A 75 -7.22 -9.86 4.97
C ASP A 75 -7.54 -8.42 5.37
N HIS A 76 -6.53 -7.56 5.50
CA HIS A 76 -6.73 -6.14 5.78
C HIS A 76 -7.46 -5.41 4.64
N VAL A 77 -7.05 -5.62 3.37
CA VAL A 77 -7.77 -5.08 2.21
C VAL A 77 -9.20 -5.63 2.12
N SER A 78 -9.42 -6.88 2.53
CA SER A 78 -10.75 -7.51 2.53
C SER A 78 -11.63 -6.97 3.66
N GLU A 79 -11.08 -6.71 4.84
CA GLU A 79 -11.75 -6.10 5.99
C GLU A 79 -12.19 -4.68 5.64
N VAL A 80 -11.28 -3.87 5.11
CA VAL A 80 -11.55 -2.52 4.61
C VAL A 80 -12.66 -2.53 3.54
N ARG A 81 -12.59 -3.44 2.56
CA ARG A 81 -13.67 -3.61 1.55
C ARG A 81 -14.99 -4.07 2.15
N ALA A 82 -14.96 -4.93 3.17
CA ALA A 82 -16.16 -5.45 3.82
C ALA A 82 -16.84 -4.38 4.66
N GLU A 83 -16.09 -3.54 5.37
CA GLU A 83 -16.62 -2.38 6.10
C GLU A 83 -17.29 -1.39 5.14
N VAL A 84 -16.66 -1.09 4.00
CA VAL A 84 -17.24 -0.25 2.94
C VAL A 84 -18.55 -0.85 2.38
N GLN A 85 -18.60 -2.16 2.17
CA GLN A 85 -19.81 -2.84 1.66
C GLN A 85 -20.93 -2.93 2.71
N GLN A 86 -20.59 -3.18 3.97
CA GLN A 86 -21.54 -3.21 5.09
C GLN A 86 -22.19 -1.84 5.29
N LYS A 87 -21.39 -0.77 5.26
CA LYS A 87 -21.83 0.63 5.34
C LYS A 87 -22.67 1.07 4.13
N GLN A 88 -22.43 0.53 2.93
CA GLN A 88 -23.29 0.76 1.75
C GLN A 88 -24.67 0.11 1.84
N ALA A 89 -24.84 -0.95 2.66
CA ALA A 89 -26.09 -1.69 2.78
C ALA A 89 -27.17 -0.98 3.64
N GLU A 90 -26.79 -0.03 4.52
CA GLU A 90 -27.68 0.62 5.51
C GLU A 90 -28.47 1.86 5.00
N ARG A 91 -29.01 1.82 3.78
CA ARG A 91 -29.90 2.79 3.06
C ARG A 91 -30.64 3.90 3.87
N ASP A 92 -30.51 5.19 3.49
CA ASP A 92 -31.48 5.97 2.63
C ASP A 92 -31.23 7.51 2.53
N ALA A 93 -31.42 8.10 1.33
CA ALA A 93 -31.40 9.53 0.92
C ALA A 93 -30.20 10.45 1.29
N ASN A 94 -29.61 10.34 2.48
CA ASN A 94 -28.27 10.86 2.86
C ASN A 94 -27.12 10.13 2.13
N ARG A 95 -27.39 9.63 0.91
CA ARG A 95 -26.60 8.60 0.24
C ARG A 95 -25.32 9.13 -0.39
N ALA A 96 -25.30 10.37 -0.86
CA ALA A 96 -24.11 10.97 -1.45
C ALA A 96 -23.14 11.42 -0.36
N GLU A 97 -23.64 12.10 0.67
CA GLU A 97 -22.84 12.60 1.79
C GLU A 97 -22.28 11.45 2.64
N ARG A 98 -23.09 10.48 3.06
CA ARG A 98 -22.55 9.28 3.74
C ARG A 98 -21.62 8.47 2.85
N ARG A 99 -21.82 8.45 1.53
CA ARG A 99 -20.88 7.79 0.61
C ARG A 99 -19.55 8.54 0.55
N ALA A 100 -19.56 9.86 0.64
CA ALA A 100 -18.36 10.67 0.76
C ALA A 100 -17.67 10.39 2.10
N GLU A 101 -18.40 10.45 3.23
CA GLU A 101 -17.87 10.14 4.57
C GLU A 101 -17.25 8.73 4.63
N TYR A 102 -17.92 7.71 4.06
CA TYR A 102 -17.37 6.37 4.01
C TYR A 102 -16.15 6.25 3.09
N ALA A 103 -16.09 7.02 2.00
CA ALA A 103 -14.91 7.03 1.14
C ALA A 103 -13.73 7.76 1.81
N GLU A 104 -14.00 8.77 2.63
CA GLU A 104 -13.01 9.47 3.45
C GLU A 104 -12.46 8.57 4.58
N ASP A 105 -13.35 7.85 5.28
CA ASP A 105 -12.97 6.83 6.29
C ASP A 105 -12.07 5.75 5.65
N ASP A 106 -12.46 5.24 4.48
CA ASP A 106 -11.72 4.22 3.71
C ASP A 106 -10.34 4.74 3.31
N ALA A 107 -10.26 5.99 2.82
CA ALA A 107 -9.01 6.64 2.48
C ALA A 107 -8.10 6.81 3.72
N ALA A 108 -8.65 7.20 4.88
CA ALA A 108 -7.90 7.32 6.12
C ALA A 108 -7.32 5.98 6.58
N CYS A 109 -8.11 4.90 6.54
CA CYS A 109 -7.63 3.55 6.84
C CYS A 109 -6.53 3.11 5.89
N ALA A 110 -6.68 3.37 4.59
CA ALA A 110 -5.67 3.05 3.58
C ALA A 110 -4.35 3.81 3.83
N ILE A 111 -4.41 5.07 4.25
CA ILE A 111 -3.23 5.87 4.62
C ILE A 111 -2.56 5.28 5.87
N SER A 112 -3.30 4.99 6.93
CA SER A 112 -2.74 4.38 8.15
C SER A 112 -2.03 3.07 7.85
N PHE A 113 -2.63 2.22 7.01
CA PHE A 113 -2.01 0.99 6.57
C PHE A 113 -0.72 1.21 5.77
N ALA A 114 -0.72 2.17 4.84
CA ALA A 114 0.46 2.51 4.06
C ALA A 114 1.61 3.00 4.95
N ILE A 115 1.32 3.77 6.00
CA ILE A 115 2.31 4.21 7.00
C ILE A 115 2.93 2.99 7.70
N SER A 116 2.11 2.07 8.22
CA SER A 116 2.63 0.85 8.86
C SER A 116 3.47 -0.01 7.90
N ALA A 117 3.09 -0.09 6.63
CA ALA A 117 3.87 -0.81 5.62
C ALA A 117 5.22 -0.15 5.33
N VAL A 118 5.31 1.18 5.37
CA VAL A 118 6.57 1.93 5.23
C VAL A 118 7.49 1.67 6.42
N GLU A 119 6.96 1.69 7.65
CA GLU A 119 7.72 1.41 8.88
C GLU A 119 8.28 -0.03 8.88
N GLU A 120 7.50 -1.02 8.45
CA GLU A 120 7.98 -2.40 8.31
C GLU A 120 9.08 -2.53 7.25
N ALA A 121 8.96 -1.79 6.13
CA ALA A 121 9.99 -1.78 5.09
C ALA A 121 11.31 -1.18 5.60
N GLU A 122 11.25 -0.13 6.42
CA GLU A 122 12.43 0.43 7.10
C GLU A 122 13.08 -0.61 8.01
N TYR A 123 12.30 -1.24 8.89
CA TYR A 123 12.78 -2.31 9.77
C TYR A 123 13.50 -3.43 9.00
N ALA A 124 12.87 -3.96 7.94
CA ALA A 124 13.44 -5.06 7.16
C ALA A 124 14.76 -4.69 6.47
N VAL A 125 14.91 -3.44 6.00
CA VAL A 125 16.15 -2.95 5.39
C VAL A 125 17.26 -2.81 6.44
N LEU A 126 16.93 -2.32 7.63
CA LEU A 126 17.89 -2.21 8.73
C LEU A 126 18.35 -3.58 9.23
N ASP A 127 17.43 -4.54 9.40
CA ASP A 127 17.73 -5.91 9.81
C ASP A 127 18.62 -6.62 8.78
N ALA A 128 18.31 -6.49 7.48
CA ALA A 128 19.17 -6.99 6.42
C ALA A 128 20.57 -6.33 6.42
N THR A 129 20.64 -5.07 6.85
CA THR A 129 21.91 -4.34 6.98
C THR A 129 22.77 -4.88 8.11
N LEU A 130 22.16 -5.08 9.27
CA LEU A 130 22.80 -5.69 10.44
C LEU A 130 23.31 -7.10 10.11
N ALA A 131 22.47 -7.95 9.53
CA ALA A 131 22.84 -9.33 9.18
C ALA A 131 24.06 -9.40 8.23
N ARG A 132 24.22 -8.43 7.32
CA ARG A 132 25.39 -8.35 6.44
C ARG A 132 26.65 -7.89 7.18
N ALA A 133 26.52 -6.99 8.15
CA ALA A 133 27.63 -6.57 9.01
C ALA A 133 28.12 -7.74 9.87
N ASP A 134 27.20 -8.47 10.50
CA ASP A 134 27.51 -9.65 11.31
C ASP A 134 28.22 -10.74 10.50
N ALA A 135 27.73 -11.01 9.28
CA ALA A 135 28.36 -11.97 8.38
C ALA A 135 29.77 -11.54 7.93
N ALA A 136 30.04 -10.23 7.82
CA ALA A 136 31.37 -9.72 7.52
C ALA A 136 32.30 -9.85 8.73
N ALA A 137 31.82 -9.54 9.93
CA ALA A 137 32.57 -9.69 11.17
C ALA A 137 32.92 -11.15 11.47
N ALA A 138 32.02 -12.10 11.21
CA ALA A 138 32.25 -13.53 11.41
C ALA A 138 33.28 -14.15 10.42
N ARG A 139 33.66 -13.42 9.36
CA ARG A 139 34.65 -13.84 8.36
C ARG A 139 36.04 -13.21 8.57
N ALA A 140 36.16 -12.25 9.51
CA ALA A 140 37.39 -11.56 9.86
C ALA A 140 38.14 -12.28 10.99
#